data_AF-A0A820GM60-F1
#
_entry.id   AF-A0A820GM60-F1
#
_cell.length_a   1.000
_cell.length_b   1.000
_cell.length_c   1.000
_cell.angle_alpha   90.00
_cell.angle_beta   90.00
_cell.angle_gamma   90.00
#
_symmetry.space_group_name_H-M   'P 1'
#
loop_
_entity.id
_entity.type
_entity.pdbx_description
1 polymer ?
#
loop_
_entity_poly.entity_id
_entity_poly.type
_entity_poly.pdbx_seq_one_letter_code
_entity_poly.pdbx_strand_id
1 'polypeptide(L)'
;MDNQTENINNAIDQAKAGRPWKESLFGCFDDIGICFWGFCCPASSFGRNAEKIDGSSCVGCCAAYCVLAHCSLCWVPHFMKRKVLRQKYLLKEEPCHDCLVTAFCGPCAICQEARELKSRGTY
;
A
#
# COMPACT_ATOMS: atom_id res chain seq x y z
N MET A 1 -31.49 20.65 14.44
CA MET A 1 -30.09 20.48 13.99
C MET A 1 -29.72 21.74 13.28
N ASP A 2 -28.74 22.44 13.81
CA ASP A 2 -28.18 23.71 13.36
C ASP A 2 -27.13 23.48 12.28
N ASN A 3 -27.10 24.36 11.27
CA ASN A 3 -26.21 24.32 10.10
C ASN A 3 -24.72 24.13 10.48
N GLN A 4 -24.31 24.57 11.67
CA GLN A 4 -22.95 24.37 12.18
C GLN A 4 -22.63 22.90 12.49
N THR A 5 -23.59 22.15 13.06
CA THR A 5 -23.45 20.71 13.32
C THR A 5 -23.34 19.92 12.01
N GLU A 6 -24.08 20.32 10.97
CA GLU A 6 -24.00 19.71 9.64
C GLU A 6 -22.64 19.94 8.98
N ASN A 7 -22.10 21.15 9.05
CA ASN A 7 -20.77 21.47 8.51
C ASN A 7 -19.64 20.72 9.23
N ILE A 8 -19.74 20.53 10.55
CA ILE A 8 -18.78 19.75 11.33
C ILE A 8 -18.83 18.27 10.93
N ASN A 9 -20.04 17.70 10.80
CA ASN A 9 -20.19 16.31 10.38
C ASN A 9 -19.64 16.08 8.97
N ASN A 10 -19.91 16.99 8.03
CA ASN A 10 -19.36 16.93 6.67
C ASN A 10 -17.82 16.97 6.68
N ALA A 11 -17.20 17.83 7.49
CA ALA A 11 -15.75 17.89 7.63
C ALA A 11 -15.16 16.62 8.25
N ILE A 12 -15.83 16.03 9.25
CA ILE A 12 -15.46 14.77 9.86
C ILE A 12 -15.57 13.62 8.85
N ASP A 13 -16.62 13.60 8.04
CA ASP A 13 -16.85 12.58 7.03
C ASP A 13 -15.82 12.66 5.89
N GLN A 14 -15.43 13.87 5.48
CA GLN A 14 -14.31 14.05 4.54
C GLN A 14 -12.97 13.65 5.15
N ALA A 15 -12.74 13.91 6.44
CA ALA A 15 -11.53 13.46 7.14
C ALA A 15 -11.49 11.92 7.27
N LYS A 16 -12.65 11.28 7.45
CA LYS A 16 -12.79 9.81 7.50
C LYS A 16 -12.69 9.14 6.14
N ALA A 17 -13.09 9.81 5.06
CA ALA A 17 -13.08 9.25 3.71
C ALA A 17 -11.66 8.93 3.20
N GLY A 18 -10.62 9.51 3.80
CA GLY A 18 -9.23 9.34 3.38
C GLY A 18 -8.94 10.02 2.04
N ARG A 19 -7.68 10.41 1.84
CA ARG A 19 -7.18 10.94 0.57
C ARG A 19 -7.13 9.85 -0.49
N PRO A 20 -7.34 10.22 -1.77
CA PRO A 20 -7.17 9.28 -2.86
C PRO A 20 -5.72 8.84 -3.02
N TRP A 21 -5.55 7.61 -3.50
CA TRP A 21 -4.28 7.15 -4.06
C TRP A 21 -3.92 8.02 -5.26
N LYS A 22 -2.63 8.39 -5.38
CA LYS A 22 -2.14 9.03 -6.61
C LYS A 22 -2.00 7.99 -7.72
N GLU A 23 -1.67 6.76 -7.34
CA GLU A 23 -1.39 5.66 -8.24
C GLU A 23 -2.54 4.66 -8.32
N SER A 24 -2.84 4.22 -9.54
CA SER A 24 -3.83 3.18 -9.76
C SER A 24 -3.27 1.79 -9.40
N LEU A 25 -4.13 0.86 -8.95
CA LEU A 25 -3.70 -0.51 -8.61
C LEU A 25 -3.12 -1.24 -9.83
N PHE A 26 -3.76 -1.10 -11.00
CA PHE A 26 -3.35 -1.74 -12.26
C PHE A 26 -2.53 -0.82 -13.17
N GLY A 27 -1.90 0.23 -12.61
CA GLY A 27 -0.97 1.14 -13.30
C GLY A 27 0.38 0.52 -13.63
N CYS A 28 0.43 -0.78 -13.92
CA CYS A 28 1.64 -1.55 -14.17
C CYS A 28 2.45 -1.02 -15.37
N PHE A 29 1.82 -0.27 -16.26
CA PHE A 29 2.47 0.36 -17.42
C PHE A 29 2.96 1.79 -17.16
N ASP A 30 2.58 2.40 -16.02
CA ASP A 30 2.93 3.79 -15.68
C ASP A 30 4.41 3.91 -15.24
N ASP A 31 4.97 2.83 -14.67
CA ASP A 31 6.40 2.70 -14.40
C ASP A 31 6.84 1.24 -14.63
N ILE A 32 7.25 0.96 -15.87
CA ILE A 32 7.68 -0.37 -16.32
C ILE A 32 8.87 -0.88 -15.49
N GLY A 33 9.75 -0.01 -15.01
CA GLY A 33 10.90 -0.41 -14.20
C GLY A 33 10.48 -0.94 -12.83
N ILE A 34 9.62 -0.20 -12.13
CA ILE A 34 9.04 -0.64 -10.85
C ILE A 34 8.21 -1.91 -11.04
N CYS A 35 7.43 -1.97 -12.13
CA CYS A 35 6.61 -3.13 -12.44
C CYS A 35 7.48 -4.37 -12.68
N PHE A 36 8.44 -4.31 -13.61
CA PHE A 36 9.34 -5.42 -13.90
C PHE A 36 10.07 -5.89 -12.64
N TRP A 37 10.61 -4.96 -11.85
CA TRP A 37 11.28 -5.30 -10.59
C TRP A 37 10.35 -5.91 -9.54
N GLY A 38 9.13 -5.38 -9.41
CA GLY A 38 8.08 -5.89 -8.52
C GLY A 38 7.60 -7.29 -8.87
N PHE A 39 7.51 -7.61 -10.16
CA PHE A 39 7.11 -8.94 -10.64
C PHE A 39 8.26 -9.96 -10.60
N CYS A 40 9.48 -9.57 -10.97
CA CYS A 40 10.64 -10.47 -10.93
C CYS A 40 11.12 -10.75 -9.49
N CYS A 41 11.03 -9.76 -8.59
CA CYS A 41 11.50 -9.84 -7.22
C CYS A 41 10.50 -9.18 -6.24
N PRO A 42 9.31 -9.78 -6.03
CA PRO A 42 8.26 -9.18 -5.20
C PRO A 42 8.68 -9.03 -3.75
N ALA A 43 9.43 -9.98 -3.19
CA ALA A 43 9.89 -9.91 -1.80
C ALA A 43 10.87 -8.75 -1.55
N SER A 44 11.78 -8.49 -2.50
CA SER A 44 12.74 -7.38 -2.40
C SER A 44 12.05 -6.04 -2.55
N SER A 45 11.09 -5.95 -3.47
CA SER A 45 10.25 -4.75 -3.65
C SER A 45 9.40 -4.48 -2.41
N PHE A 46 8.80 -5.51 -1.84
CA PHE A 46 8.07 -5.43 -0.56
C PHE A 46 8.98 -4.98 0.59
N GLY A 47 10.18 -5.55 0.72
CA GLY A 47 11.15 -5.17 1.74
C GLY A 47 11.55 -3.69 1.64
N ARG A 48 11.83 -3.21 0.41
CA ARG A 48 12.10 -1.78 0.16
C ARG A 48 10.90 -0.91 0.51
N ASN A 49 9.69 -1.29 0.11
CA ASN A 49 8.47 -0.55 0.48
C ASN A 49 8.33 -0.46 2.00
N ALA A 50 8.50 -1.57 2.72
CA ALA A 50 8.39 -1.60 4.18
C ALA A 50 9.38 -0.66 4.86
N GLU A 51 10.64 -0.62 4.40
CA GLU A 51 11.64 0.32 4.90
C GLU A 51 11.20 1.78 4.71
N LYS A 52 10.65 2.13 3.55
CA LYS A 52 10.16 3.50 3.27
C LYS A 52 8.86 3.85 3.99
N ILE A 53 8.01 2.85 4.25
CA ILE A 53 6.75 3.02 4.96
C ILE A 53 7.02 3.34 6.43
N ASP A 54 7.75 2.48 7.15
CA ASP A 54 7.88 2.57 8.60
C ASP A 54 9.29 2.34 9.16
N GLY A 55 10.32 2.32 8.30
CA GLY A 55 11.70 2.11 8.72
C GLY A 55 12.04 0.65 9.07
N SER A 56 11.17 -0.29 8.71
CA SER A 56 11.46 -1.72 8.93
C SER A 56 12.66 -2.20 8.13
N SER A 57 13.36 -3.22 8.64
CA SER A 57 14.49 -3.84 7.95
C SER A 57 14.07 -4.36 6.57
N CYS A 58 14.68 -3.83 5.50
CA CYS A 58 14.46 -4.31 4.13
C CYS A 58 14.71 -5.82 4.01
N VAL A 59 15.83 -6.30 4.53
CA VAL A 59 16.20 -7.73 4.48
C VAL A 59 15.26 -8.56 5.35
N GLY A 60 14.91 -8.08 6.56
CA GLY A 60 14.00 -8.78 7.46
C GLY A 60 12.60 -8.96 6.87
N CYS A 61 12.03 -7.88 6.31
CA CYS A 61 10.73 -7.94 5.65
C CYS A 61 10.76 -8.78 4.36
N CYS A 62 11.85 -8.71 3.58
CA CYS A 62 12.05 -9.58 2.42
C CYS A 62 12.08 -11.06 2.83
N ALA A 63 12.86 -11.42 3.85
CA ALA A 63 12.96 -12.78 4.35
C ALA A 63 11.62 -13.28 4.91
N ALA A 64 10.92 -12.47 5.71
CA ALA A 64 9.61 -12.80 6.24
C ALA A 64 8.58 -13.04 5.12
N TYR A 65 8.59 -12.19 4.09
CA TYR A 65 7.74 -12.37 2.91
C TYR A 65 8.06 -13.68 2.18
N CYS A 66 9.34 -13.98 1.93
CA CYS A 66 9.76 -15.23 1.29
C CYS A 66 9.32 -16.46 2.10
N VAL A 67 9.57 -16.49 3.41
CA VAL A 67 9.19 -17.61 4.27
C VAL A 67 7.67 -17.82 4.26
N LEU A 68 6.89 -16.75 4.41
CA LEU A 68 5.43 -16.84 4.43
C LEU A 68 4.83 -17.13 3.04
N ALA A 69 5.53 -16.80 1.96
CA ALA A 69 5.13 -17.19 0.61
C ALA A 69 5.11 -18.72 0.42
N HIS A 70 6.02 -19.47 1.07
CA HIS A 70 6.03 -20.94 1.02
C HIS A 70 4.78 -21.55 1.69
N CYS A 71 4.16 -20.81 2.61
CA CYS A 71 2.92 -21.22 3.29
C CYS A 71 1.66 -20.60 2.66
N SER A 72 1.77 -19.88 1.53
CA SER A 72 0.67 -19.10 0.95
C SER A 72 0.11 -18.00 1.88
N LEU A 73 0.93 -17.51 2.81
CA LEU A 73 0.58 -16.50 3.82
C LEU A 73 1.28 -15.14 3.59
N CYS A 74 1.96 -14.93 2.47
CA CYS A 74 2.65 -13.67 2.16
C CYS A 74 1.72 -12.45 2.09
N TRP A 75 0.40 -12.66 1.91
CA TRP A 75 -0.61 -11.60 1.92
C TRP A 75 -0.79 -10.96 3.30
N VAL A 76 -0.47 -11.67 4.40
CA VAL A 76 -0.60 -11.18 5.78
C VAL A 76 0.39 -10.05 6.08
N PRO A 77 1.73 -10.23 5.96
CA PRO A 77 2.68 -9.14 6.19
C PRO A 77 2.47 -8.01 5.19
N HIS A 78 2.07 -8.34 3.95
CA HIS A 78 1.77 -7.34 2.94
C HIS A 78 0.58 -6.45 3.34
N PHE A 79 -0.52 -7.07 3.77
CA PHE A 79 -1.70 -6.36 4.29
C PHE A 79 -1.33 -5.42 5.44
N MET A 80 -0.51 -5.89 6.38
CA MET A 80 -0.09 -5.07 7.52
C MET A 80 0.69 -3.84 7.07
N LYS A 81 1.63 -3.96 6.14
CA LYS A 81 2.40 -2.82 5.63
C LYS A 81 1.56 -1.87 4.79
N ARG A 82 0.65 -2.39 3.98
CA ARG A 82 -0.32 -1.57 3.22
C ARG A 82 -1.20 -0.74 4.15
N LYS A 83 -1.66 -1.32 5.27
CA LYS A 83 -2.42 -0.60 6.30
C LYS A 83 -1.60 0.52 6.93
N VAL A 84 -0.33 0.28 7.25
CA VAL A 84 0.57 1.33 7.79
C VAL A 84 0.80 2.44 6.77
N LEU A 85 1.02 2.11 5.50
CA LEU A 85 1.15 3.10 4.41
C LEU A 85 -0.10 3.98 4.32
N ARG A 86 -1.29 3.36 4.35
CA ARG A 86 -2.56 4.10 4.32
C ARG A 86 -2.72 5.00 5.53
N GLN A 87 -2.36 4.52 6.73
CA GLN A 87 -2.39 5.35 7.94
C GLN A 87 -1.42 6.53 7.84
N LYS A 88 -0.19 6.29 7.35
CA LYS A 88 0.86 7.31 7.18
C LYS A 88 0.43 8.45 6.24
N TYR A 89 -0.27 8.13 5.16
CA TYR A 89 -0.68 9.12 4.16
C TYR A 89 -2.16 9.48 4.19
N LEU A 90 -2.90 8.95 5.18
CA LEU A 90 -4.36 9.05 5.32
C LEU A 90 -5.08 8.62 4.04
N LEU A 91 -4.77 7.44 3.50
CA LEU A 91 -5.32 6.97 2.22
C LEU A 91 -6.60 6.14 2.37
N LYS A 92 -7.51 6.32 1.42
CA LYS A 92 -8.78 5.59 1.33
C LYS A 92 -8.61 4.08 1.07
N GLU A 93 -9.57 3.30 1.54
CA GLU A 93 -9.70 1.87 1.30
C GLU A 93 -10.20 1.59 -0.12
N GLU A 94 -9.28 1.43 -1.08
CA GLU A 94 -9.65 1.14 -2.47
C GLU A 94 -8.64 0.24 -3.18
N PRO A 95 -9.07 -0.54 -4.20
CA PRO A 95 -10.44 -0.68 -4.72
C PRO A 95 -11.33 -1.64 -3.90
N CYS A 96 -10.75 -2.48 -3.06
CA CYS A 96 -11.43 -3.37 -2.12
C CYS A 96 -10.61 -3.47 -0.83
N HIS A 97 -11.12 -4.17 0.18
CA HIS A 97 -10.46 -4.29 1.48
C HIS A 97 -9.02 -4.80 1.28
N ASP A 98 -8.03 -4.22 1.99
CA ASP A 98 -6.61 -4.46 1.70
C ASP A 98 -6.25 -5.96 1.66
N CYS A 99 -6.95 -6.79 2.43
CA CYS A 99 -6.78 -8.25 2.46
C CYS A 99 -7.00 -8.90 1.08
N LEU A 100 -8.05 -8.51 0.36
CA LEU A 100 -8.35 -9.03 -0.98
C LEU A 100 -7.32 -8.52 -1.99
N VAL A 101 -6.94 -7.24 -1.86
CA VAL A 101 -5.93 -6.64 -2.72
C VAL A 101 -4.59 -7.35 -2.57
N THR A 102 -4.14 -7.63 -1.34
CA THR A 102 -2.85 -8.29 -1.11
C THR A 102 -2.88 -9.79 -1.40
N ALA A 103 -4.03 -10.46 -1.26
CA ALA A 103 -4.18 -11.88 -1.56
C ALA A 103 -4.28 -12.18 -3.06
N PHE A 104 -5.06 -11.40 -3.82
CA PHE A 104 -5.33 -11.68 -5.24
C PHE A 104 -4.52 -10.79 -6.19
N CYS A 105 -4.11 -9.60 -5.76
CA CYS A 105 -3.41 -8.61 -6.57
C CYS A 105 -2.07 -8.19 -5.95
N GLY A 106 -1.43 -9.09 -5.18
CA GLY A 106 -0.21 -8.81 -4.42
C GLY A 106 0.89 -8.08 -5.20
N PRO A 107 1.34 -8.59 -6.37
CA PRO A 107 2.37 -7.91 -7.16
C PRO A 107 1.96 -6.50 -7.62
N CYS A 108 0.72 -6.34 -8.10
CA CYS A 108 0.18 -5.04 -8.52
C CYS A 108 0.13 -4.04 -7.35
N ALA A 109 -0.27 -4.52 -6.17
CA ALA A 109 -0.28 -3.72 -4.95
C ALA A 109 1.12 -3.30 -4.50
N ILE A 110 2.12 -4.19 -4.54
CA ILE A 110 3.53 -3.83 -4.26
C ILE A 110 4.01 -2.74 -5.22
N CYS A 111 3.67 -2.85 -6.50
CA CYS A 111 4.03 -1.87 -7.51
C CYS A 111 3.31 -0.53 -7.30
N GLN A 112 2.00 -0.56 -6.99
CA GLN A 112 1.23 0.63 -6.64
C GLN A 112 1.86 1.36 -5.44
N GLU A 113 2.22 0.64 -4.39
CA GLU A 113 2.84 1.21 -3.19
C GLU A 113 4.20 1.83 -3.49
N ALA A 114 5.03 1.16 -4.29
CA ALA A 114 6.32 1.69 -4.73
C ALA A 114 6.16 2.99 -5.54
N ARG A 115 5.21 3.02 -6.50
CA ARG A 115 4.89 4.24 -7.26
C ARG A 115 4.35 5.34 -6.35
N GLU A 116 3.51 5.00 -5.36
CA GLU A 116 2.91 5.97 -4.44
C GLU A 116 3.99 6.59 -3.52
N LEU A 117 4.94 5.78 -3.05
CA LEU A 117 6.11 6.27 -2.31
C LEU A 117 6.98 7.17 -3.19
N LYS A 118 7.17 6.83 -4.47
CA LYS A 118 7.96 7.60 -5.44
C LYS A 118 7.31 8.94 -5.75
N SER A 119 6.00 8.97 -6.03
CA SER A 119 5.24 10.20 -6.29
C SER A 119 5.06 11.09 -5.05
N ARG A 120 5.47 10.59 -3.88
CA ARG A 120 5.56 11.34 -2.62
C ARG A 120 7.01 11.68 -2.21
N GLY A 121 8.00 11.34 -3.04
CA GLY A 121 9.41 11.68 -2.82
C GLY A 121 10.12 10.87 -1.73
N THR A 122 9.61 9.67 -1.43
CA THR A 122 10.09 8.82 -0.31
C THR A 122 10.63 7.46 -0.75
N TYR A 123 10.84 7.24 -2.05
CA TYR A 123 11.23 5.95 -2.63
C TYR A 123 12.71 5.92 -3.02
#